data_AF-A0A3D1Q9C3-F1
#
_entry.id   AF-A0A3D1Q9C3-F1
#
_cell.length_a   1.000
_cell.length_b   1.000
_cell.length_c   1.000
_cell.angle_alpha   90.00
_cell.angle_beta   90.00
_cell.angle_gamma   90.00
#
_symmetry.space_group_name_H-M   'P 1'
#
loop_
_entity.id
_entity.type
_entity.pdbx_description
1 polymer ?
#
loop_
_entity_poly.entity_id
_entity_poly.type
_entity_poly.pdbx_seq_one_letter_code
_entity_poly.pdbx_strand_id
1 'polypeptide(L)'
;ILGYWQEGFGAQYNPDRREAMSTISLCHDLQEVLMRIGQETVQEVKTVATDARTYPNTVSYRGLRAEINRRDRTWLLLFGTGWGMSRELMAMCDYILEPIGVDSDYNHLSVRSAVSIILDRLLGEPWFKD
;
A
#
# COMPACT_ATOMS: atom_id res chain seq x y z
N ILE A 1 9.75 -2.89 19.67
CA ILE A 1 10.12 -3.59 18.41
C ILE A 1 10.88 -2.64 17.48
N LEU A 2 10.27 -1.53 17.01
CA LEU A 2 10.94 -0.61 16.07
C LEU A 2 12.28 -0.09 16.60
N GLY A 3 12.32 0.49 17.82
CA GLY A 3 13.56 0.97 18.42
C GLY A 3 14.65 -0.11 18.58
N TYR A 4 14.27 -1.37 18.80
CA TYR A 4 15.26 -2.47 18.88
C TYR A 4 15.96 -2.72 17.53
N TRP A 5 15.23 -2.62 16.43
CA TRP A 5 15.73 -2.89 15.08
C TRP A 5 16.29 -1.66 14.37
N GLN A 6 15.88 -0.45 14.76
CA GLN A 6 16.36 0.81 14.17
C GLN A 6 17.60 1.37 14.91
N GLU A 7 17.64 1.24 16.24
CA GLU A 7 18.64 1.91 17.09
C GLU A 7 19.36 0.95 18.07
N GLY A 8 18.69 -0.12 18.52
CA GLY A 8 19.20 -1.07 19.51
C GLY A 8 20.17 -2.12 18.96
N PHE A 9 20.47 -3.14 19.78
CA PHE A 9 21.38 -4.23 19.42
C PHE A 9 20.99 -4.92 18.10
N GLY A 10 19.69 -5.07 17.83
CA GLY A 10 19.20 -5.66 16.58
C GLY A 10 19.68 -4.90 15.33
N ALA A 11 19.83 -3.58 15.43
CA ALA A 11 20.32 -2.72 14.36
C ALA A 11 21.79 -2.95 14.02
N GLN A 12 22.62 -3.32 15.01
CA GLN A 12 24.03 -3.67 14.83
C GLN A 12 24.18 -5.12 14.34
N TYR A 13 23.36 -6.03 14.88
CA TYR A 13 23.40 -7.45 14.57
C TYR A 13 22.96 -7.76 13.12
N ASN A 14 21.96 -7.04 12.59
CA ASN A 14 21.47 -7.22 11.24
C ASN A 14 21.23 -5.85 10.54
N PRO A 15 22.26 -5.32 9.86
CA PRO A 15 22.19 -4.05 9.14
C PRO A 15 21.12 -4.02 8.04
N ASP A 16 20.95 -5.11 7.28
CA ASP A 16 19.94 -5.18 6.21
C ASP A 16 18.52 -5.03 6.76
N ARG A 17 18.25 -5.65 7.91
CA ARG A 17 16.96 -5.51 8.59
C ARG A 17 16.77 -4.10 9.15
N ARG A 18 17.84 -3.45 9.62
CA ARG A 18 17.79 -2.05 10.05
C ARG A 18 17.43 -1.14 8.88
N GLU A 19 18.08 -1.32 7.73
CA GLU A 19 17.80 -0.55 6.52
C GLU A 19 16.34 -0.71 6.09
N ALA A 20 15.84 -1.94 5.99
CA ALA A 20 14.44 -2.20 5.65
C ALA A 20 13.47 -1.53 6.65
N MET A 21 13.76 -1.61 7.95
CA MET A 21 12.94 -1.02 9.01
C MET A 21 13.07 0.51 9.10
N SER A 22 14.13 1.11 8.58
CA SER A 22 14.33 2.58 8.62
C SER A 22 13.27 3.35 7.83
N THR A 23 12.61 2.68 6.89
CA THR A 23 11.50 3.23 6.09
C THR A 23 10.17 3.29 6.85
N ILE A 24 10.08 2.66 8.02
CA ILE A 24 8.85 2.57 8.80
C ILE A 24 8.70 3.79 9.68
N SER A 25 7.56 4.48 9.54
CA SER A 25 7.14 5.58 10.40
C SER A 25 5.85 5.23 11.12
N LEU A 26 5.77 5.61 12.41
CA LEU A 26 4.56 5.47 13.20
C LEU A 26 3.73 6.75 13.12
N CYS A 27 2.43 6.59 12.86
CA CYS A 27 1.43 7.65 12.85
C CYS A 27 0.20 7.18 13.65
N HIS A 28 -0.54 8.12 14.23
CA HIS A 28 -1.73 7.87 15.05
C HIS A 28 -2.97 7.62 14.21
N ASP A 29 -3.11 8.31 13.08
CA ASP A 29 -4.25 8.18 12.17
C ASP A 29 -3.89 8.52 10.71
N LEU A 30 -4.85 8.36 9.80
CA LEU A 30 -4.67 8.64 8.37
C LEU A 30 -4.44 10.14 8.10
N GLN A 31 -5.01 11.05 8.89
CA GLN A 31 -4.84 12.49 8.69
C GLN A 31 -3.39 12.90 8.96
N GLU A 32 -2.78 12.35 10.00
CA GLU A 32 -1.37 12.53 10.27
C GLU A 32 -0.49 11.98 9.15
N VAL A 33 -0.81 10.79 8.61
CA VAL A 33 -0.09 10.23 7.45
C VAL A 33 -0.15 11.19 6.24
N LEU A 34 -1.35 11.66 5.89
CA LEU A 34 -1.54 12.57 4.75
C LEU A 34 -0.81 13.91 4.97
N MET A 35 -0.87 14.46 6.18
CA MET A 35 -0.15 15.68 6.53
C MET A 35 1.37 15.50 6.37
N ARG A 36 1.95 14.42 6.91
CA ARG A 36 3.39 14.16 6.82
C ARG A 36 3.85 13.98 5.38
N ILE A 37 3.13 13.17 4.58
CA ILE A 37 3.43 13.00 3.15
C ILE A 37 3.34 14.36 2.44
N GLY A 38 2.29 15.15 2.71
CA GLY A 38 2.12 16.48 2.12
C GLY A 38 3.19 17.51 2.51
N GLN A 39 3.94 17.29 3.58
CA GLN A 39 5.12 18.10 3.92
C GLN A 39 6.37 17.67 3.15
N GLU A 40 6.43 16.41 2.72
CA GLU A 40 7.56 15.81 2.00
C GLU A 40 7.41 15.89 0.47
N THR A 41 6.19 16.07 -0.03
CA THR A 41 5.88 16.15 -1.46
C THR A 41 5.14 17.43 -1.82
N VAL A 42 5.40 17.95 -3.01
CA VAL A 42 4.63 19.05 -3.62
C VAL A 42 3.46 18.55 -4.46
N GLN A 43 3.33 17.24 -4.61
CA GLN A 43 2.30 16.61 -5.44
C GLN A 43 1.03 16.35 -4.64
N GLU A 44 -0.10 16.31 -5.35
CA GLU A 44 -1.35 15.85 -4.75
C GLU A 44 -1.21 14.38 -4.31
N VAL A 45 -1.62 14.10 -3.07
CA VAL A 45 -1.63 12.74 -2.51
C VAL A 45 -2.96 12.09 -2.83
N LYS A 46 -2.92 10.92 -3.48
CA LYS A 46 -4.09 10.09 -3.79
C LYS A 46 -4.09 8.81 -2.97
N THR A 47 -5.22 8.54 -2.33
CA THR A 47 -5.43 7.37 -1.48
C THR A 47 -6.07 6.23 -2.27
N VAL A 48 -5.56 5.01 -2.06
CA VAL A 48 -6.07 3.80 -2.73
C VAL A 48 -6.37 2.74 -1.68
N ALA A 49 -7.64 2.43 -1.48
CA ALA A 49 -8.07 1.33 -0.63
C ALA A 49 -7.90 -0.02 -1.32
N THR A 50 -7.54 -1.06 -0.54
CA THR A 50 -7.52 -2.46 -0.99
C THR A 50 -8.51 -3.30 -0.18
N ASP A 51 -9.28 -4.16 -0.83
CA ASP A 51 -10.20 -5.11 -0.19
C ASP A 51 -10.28 -6.40 -1.01
N ALA A 52 -10.74 -7.50 -0.41
CA ALA A 52 -11.00 -8.76 -1.12
C ALA A 52 -12.36 -8.74 -1.85
N ARG A 53 -13.24 -7.80 -1.52
CA ARG A 53 -14.55 -7.61 -2.15
C ARG A 53 -14.46 -6.66 -3.33
N THR A 54 -15.31 -6.88 -4.31
CA THR A 54 -15.50 -5.97 -5.44
C THR A 54 -16.49 -4.85 -5.07
N TYR A 55 -16.19 -3.63 -5.50
CA TYR A 55 -17.06 -2.46 -5.35
C TYR A 55 -17.36 -1.85 -6.74
N PRO A 56 -18.52 -1.20 -6.95
CA PRO A 56 -18.87 -0.66 -8.27
C PRO A 56 -17.87 0.37 -8.84
N ASN A 57 -17.11 1.04 -7.98
CA ASN A 57 -16.16 2.08 -8.32
C ASN A 57 -14.69 1.62 -8.23
N THR A 58 -14.42 0.32 -8.31
CA THR A 58 -13.04 -0.18 -8.32
C THR A 58 -12.29 0.23 -9.60
N VAL A 59 -11.02 0.60 -9.45
CA VAL A 59 -10.08 0.78 -10.56
C VAL A 59 -9.29 -0.50 -10.82
N SER A 60 -8.93 -0.74 -12.08
CA SER A 60 -8.12 -1.89 -12.45
C SER A 60 -6.64 -1.70 -12.14
N TYR A 61 -5.90 -2.79 -11.96
CA TYR A 61 -4.44 -2.77 -11.82
C TYR A 61 -3.76 -2.07 -13.00
N ARG A 62 -4.23 -2.35 -14.22
CA ARG A 62 -3.70 -1.74 -15.44
C ARG A 62 -3.94 -0.23 -15.46
N GLY A 63 -5.14 0.21 -15.08
CA GLY A 63 -5.51 1.62 -15.03
C GLY A 63 -4.69 2.38 -13.98
N LEU A 64 -4.62 1.86 -12.75
CA LEU A 64 -3.87 2.48 -11.67
C LEU A 64 -2.36 2.50 -11.96
N ARG A 65 -1.79 1.43 -12.53
CA ARG A 65 -0.39 1.39 -12.97
C ARG A 65 -0.08 2.47 -14.01
N ALA A 66 -0.98 2.67 -14.98
CA ALA A 66 -0.81 3.73 -15.98
C ALA A 66 -0.78 5.12 -15.32
N GLU A 67 -1.67 5.38 -14.37
CA GLU A 67 -1.72 6.65 -13.64
C GLU A 67 -0.47 6.85 -12.75
N ILE A 68 -0.01 5.82 -12.02
CA ILE A 68 1.24 5.88 -11.24
C ILE A 68 2.44 6.24 -12.13
N ASN A 69 2.51 5.67 -13.34
CA ASN A 69 3.62 5.91 -14.27
C ASN A 69 3.68 7.34 -14.84
N ARG A 70 2.61 8.14 -14.69
CA ARG A 70 2.62 9.56 -15.07
C ARG A 70 3.52 10.40 -14.16
N ARG A 71 3.77 9.91 -12.93
CA ARG A 71 4.64 10.55 -11.92
C ARG A 71 4.25 11.99 -11.59
N ASP A 72 2.98 12.34 -11.71
CA ASP A 72 2.41 13.67 -11.43
C ASP A 72 1.68 13.75 -10.08
N ARG A 73 1.49 12.60 -9.41
CA ARG A 73 0.82 12.46 -8.11
C ARG A 73 1.61 11.53 -7.18
N THR A 74 1.44 11.71 -5.88
CA THR A 74 1.92 10.80 -4.85
C THR A 74 0.79 9.82 -4.49
N TRP A 75 1.09 8.51 -4.41
CA TRP A 75 0.08 7.47 -4.20
C TRP A 75 0.26 6.80 -2.84
N LEU A 76 -0.80 6.80 -2.02
CA LEU A 76 -0.86 6.14 -0.72
C LEU A 76 -1.75 4.90 -0.80
N LEU A 77 -1.13 3.71 -0.78
CA LEU A 77 -1.84 2.43 -0.74
C LEU A 77 -2.22 2.09 0.72
N LEU A 78 -3.49 1.79 0.96
CA LEU A 78 -4.03 1.48 2.28
C LEU A 78 -4.41 0.00 2.37
N PHE A 79 -3.86 -0.68 3.38
CA PHE A 79 -4.08 -2.09 3.62
C PHE A 79 -4.78 -2.31 4.97
N GLY A 80 -5.93 -2.97 4.95
CA GLY A 80 -6.66 -3.33 6.17
C GLY A 80 -5.98 -4.45 6.95
N THR A 81 -6.27 -4.53 8.25
CA THR A 81 -5.88 -5.67 9.12
C THR A 81 -7.13 -6.27 9.77
N GLY A 82 -7.00 -7.46 10.37
CA GLY A 82 -8.15 -8.14 11.00
C GLY A 82 -9.23 -8.50 9.99
N TRP A 83 -10.37 -7.81 10.04
CA TRP A 83 -11.55 -8.06 9.19
C TRP A 83 -11.63 -7.16 7.95
N GLY A 84 -10.58 -6.39 7.66
CA GLY A 84 -10.53 -5.43 6.54
C GLY A 84 -10.64 -3.98 7.01
N MET A 85 -10.76 -3.05 6.05
CA MET A 85 -10.96 -1.63 6.35
C MET A 85 -12.42 -1.32 6.69
N SER A 86 -12.65 -0.29 7.50
CA SER A 86 -14.01 0.17 7.77
C SER A 86 -14.64 0.78 6.51
N ARG A 87 -15.97 0.74 6.41
CA ARG A 87 -16.69 1.30 5.26
C ARG A 87 -16.48 2.82 5.17
N GLU A 88 -16.38 3.47 6.31
CA GLU A 88 -16.14 4.90 6.44
C GLU A 88 -14.77 5.25 5.87
N LEU A 89 -13.72 4.47 6.19
CA LEU A 89 -12.38 4.67 5.65
C LEU A 89 -12.35 4.46 4.14
N MET A 90 -12.99 3.40 3.65
CA MET A 90 -13.09 3.13 2.23
C MET A 90 -13.80 4.25 1.45
N ALA A 91 -14.88 4.81 2.01
CA ALA A 91 -15.64 5.89 1.38
C ALA A 91 -14.86 7.22 1.30
N MET A 92 -13.83 7.40 2.14
CA MET A 92 -12.94 8.57 2.10
C MET A 92 -11.80 8.41 1.09
N CYS A 93 -11.57 7.21 0.55
CA CYS A 93 -10.47 6.97 -0.38
C CYS A 93 -10.79 7.48 -1.79
N ASP A 94 -9.80 8.06 -2.46
CA ASP A 94 -9.94 8.52 -3.86
C ASP A 94 -10.23 7.36 -4.81
N TYR A 95 -9.62 6.20 -4.53
CA TYR A 95 -9.73 5.00 -5.34
C TYR A 95 -9.90 3.75 -4.48
N ILE A 96 -10.56 2.73 -5.05
CA ILE A 96 -10.57 1.37 -4.52
C ILE A 96 -9.96 0.49 -5.59
N LEU A 97 -8.91 -0.26 -5.27
CA LEU A 97 -8.28 -1.18 -6.21
C LEU A 97 -9.10 -2.46 -6.33
N GLU A 98 -9.25 -3.00 -7.54
CA GLU A 98 -9.90 -4.30 -7.75
C GLU A 98 -9.20 -5.42 -6.93
N PRO A 99 -9.97 -6.40 -6.41
CA PRO A 99 -9.40 -7.44 -5.57
C PRO A 99 -8.44 -8.35 -6.34
N ILE A 100 -7.45 -8.90 -5.63
CA ILE A 100 -6.65 -10.00 -6.18
C ILE A 100 -7.55 -11.22 -6.37
N GLY A 101 -7.51 -11.84 -7.55
CA GLY A 101 -8.22 -13.10 -7.80
C GLY A 101 -9.73 -12.93 -7.81
N VAL A 102 -10.24 -11.93 -8.53
CA VAL A 102 -11.68 -11.65 -8.65
C VAL A 102 -12.50 -12.87 -9.11
N ASP A 103 -11.90 -13.73 -9.94
CA ASP A 103 -12.51 -14.97 -10.44
C ASP A 103 -12.21 -16.22 -9.60
N SER A 104 -11.61 -16.06 -8.42
CA SER A 104 -11.26 -17.16 -7.52
C SER A 104 -12.39 -17.45 -6.54
N ASP A 105 -12.63 -18.74 -6.26
CA ASP A 105 -13.53 -19.18 -5.17
C ASP A 105 -13.02 -18.75 -3.78
N TYR A 106 -11.74 -18.34 -3.68
CA TYR A 106 -11.13 -17.85 -2.45
C TYR A 106 -10.07 -16.79 -2.72
N ASN A 107 -10.21 -15.62 -2.09
CA ASN A 107 -9.26 -14.50 -2.23
C ASN A 107 -8.93 -13.78 -0.92
N HIS A 108 -9.21 -14.40 0.24
CA HIS A 108 -8.84 -13.85 1.55
C HIS A 108 -7.36 -14.08 1.86
N LEU A 109 -6.51 -13.28 1.23
CA LEU A 109 -5.06 -13.36 1.39
C LEU A 109 -4.59 -12.76 2.72
N SER A 110 -3.44 -13.24 3.22
CA SER A 110 -2.74 -12.52 4.27
C SER A 110 -2.35 -11.13 3.77
N VAL A 111 -2.37 -10.12 4.64
CA VAL A 111 -1.99 -8.74 4.27
C VAL A 111 -0.60 -8.70 3.64
N ARG A 112 0.35 -9.49 4.14
CA ARG A 112 1.70 -9.58 3.58
C ARG A 112 1.68 -10.08 2.13
N SER A 113 0.91 -11.13 1.85
CA SER A 113 0.75 -11.67 0.49
C SER A 113 0.07 -10.67 -0.44
N ALA A 114 -0.97 -9.99 0.05
CA ALA A 114 -1.68 -8.95 -0.71
C ALA A 114 -0.75 -7.78 -1.06
N VAL A 115 0.04 -7.29 -0.09
CA VAL A 115 1.05 -6.23 -0.31
C VAL A 115 2.05 -6.64 -1.39
N SER A 116 2.65 -7.83 -1.29
CA SER A 116 3.62 -8.30 -2.29
C SER A 116 3.03 -8.36 -3.70
N ILE A 117 1.84 -8.93 -3.86
CA ILE A 117 1.18 -9.07 -5.18
C ILE A 117 0.76 -7.70 -5.73
N ILE A 118 0.23 -6.81 -4.88
CA ILE A 118 -0.21 -5.47 -5.31
C ILE A 118 0.98 -4.64 -5.76
N LEU A 119 2.08 -4.64 -5.01
CA LEU A 119 3.29 -3.92 -5.39
C LEU A 119 3.89 -4.47 -6.69
N ASP A 120 3.94 -5.78 -6.86
CA ASP A 120 4.41 -6.40 -8.11
C ASP A 120 3.55 -6.01 -9.32
N ARG A 121 2.22 -6.08 -9.19
CA ARG A 121 1.31 -5.70 -10.29
C ARG A 121 1.41 -4.22 -10.66
N LEU A 122 1.57 -3.33 -9.67
CA LEU A 122 1.60 -1.88 -9.89
C LEU A 122 2.98 -1.35 -10.31
N LEU A 123 4.05 -1.86 -9.71
CA LEU A 123 5.42 -1.31 -9.82
C LEU A 123 6.44 -2.31 -10.36
N GLY A 124 6.12 -3.60 -10.42
CA GLY A 124 7.02 -4.64 -10.90
C GLY A 124 7.32 -4.52 -12.39
N GLU A 125 8.56 -4.81 -12.77
CA GLU A 125 8.98 -4.92 -14.16
C GLU A 125 8.20 -6.04 -14.87
N PRO A 126 7.80 -5.87 -16.16
CA PRO A 126 7.28 -6.97 -16.94
C PRO A 126 8.33 -8.08 -17.04
N TRP A 127 8.10 -9.20 -16.38
CA TRP A 127 9.04 -10.33 -16.37
C TRP A 127 8.71 -11.38 -17.45
N PHE A 128 7.53 -11.29 -18.06
CA PHE A 128 7.16 -12.02 -19.28
C PHE A 128 6.91 -11.01 -20.41
N LYS A 129 7.38 -11.34 -21.61
CA LYS A 129 7.05 -10.63 -22.85
C LYS A 129 5.93 -11.39 -23.54
N ASP A 130 5.00 -10.65 -24.16
CA ASP A 130 4.11 -11.21 -25.18
C ASP A 130 4.92 -11.77 -26.37
#